data_AF-A0A379Z0H2-F1
#
_entry.id   AF-A0A379Z0H2-F1
#
_cell.length_a   1.000
_cell.length_b   1.000
_cell.length_c   1.000
_cell.angle_alpha   90.00
_cell.angle_beta   90.00
_cell.angle_gamma   90.00
#
_symmetry.space_group_name_H-M   'P 1'
#
loop_
_entity.id
_entity.type
_entity.pdbx_description
1 polymer ?
#
loop_
_entity_poly.entity_id
_entity_poly.type
_entity_poly.pdbx_seq_one_letter_code
_entity_poly.pdbx_strand_id
1 'polypeptide(L)'
;MIKKTNHAVNDALEPINAAAPQSGVDAFVLSAEERDAIEHEKHHYEDPRAASIEALKIVQKQRGWVPDGAIYAIAEVLGIPASDVEGVATFYSQIFRQPSRTSRDPLL
;
A
#
# COMPACT_ATOMS: atom_id res chain seq x y z
N MET A 1 1.47 58.84 -4.07
CA MET A 1 1.88 58.27 -5.37
C MET A 1 2.38 56.84 -5.14
N ILE A 2 1.95 55.90 -6.01
CA ILE A 2 2.51 54.55 -6.32
C ILE A 2 2.75 53.56 -5.15
N LYS A 3 1.84 52.59 -4.89
CA LYS A 3 1.63 51.25 -5.49
C LYS A 3 2.75 50.20 -5.23
N LYS A 4 2.28 49.04 -4.70
CA LYS A 4 2.83 47.66 -4.81
C LYS A 4 4.02 47.34 -3.87
N THR A 5 4.06 46.22 -3.14
CA THR A 5 3.58 44.87 -3.46
C THR A 5 3.37 44.06 -2.18
N ASN A 6 2.24 43.34 -2.09
CA ASN A 6 2.05 42.22 -1.17
C ASN A 6 3.12 41.15 -1.46
N HIS A 7 3.92 40.79 -0.47
CA HIS A 7 4.59 39.49 -0.46
C HIS A 7 4.13 38.71 0.76
N ALA A 8 2.83 38.45 0.80
CA ALA A 8 2.31 37.26 1.44
C ALA A 8 2.65 36.10 0.51
N VAL A 9 3.86 35.55 0.66
CA VAL A 9 4.04 34.11 0.43
C VAL A 9 4.09 33.51 1.82
N ASN A 10 2.90 33.45 2.43
CA ASN A 10 2.63 32.40 3.38
C ASN A 10 2.82 31.13 2.56
N ASP A 11 3.96 30.49 2.75
CA ASP A 11 4.32 29.20 2.18
C ASP A 11 3.25 28.21 2.64
N ALA A 12 2.19 28.14 1.86
CA ALA A 12 1.18 27.12 1.95
C ALA A 12 1.86 25.83 1.47
N LEU A 13 2.64 25.22 2.37
CA LEU A 13 2.73 23.78 2.39
C LEU A 13 1.36 23.30 2.85
N GLU A 14 0.45 23.22 1.88
CA GLU A 14 -0.69 22.33 1.95
C GLU A 14 -0.18 21.01 2.55
N PRO A 15 -0.73 20.50 3.66
CA PRO A 15 -0.53 19.11 3.96
C PRO A 15 -1.10 18.37 2.74
N ILE A 16 -0.23 17.75 1.94
CA ILE A 16 -0.62 16.83 0.86
C ILE A 16 -1.40 15.60 1.36
N ASN A 17 -1.83 15.62 2.63
CA ASN A 17 -2.52 14.56 3.33
C ASN A 17 -3.98 14.98 3.61
N ALA A 18 -4.75 15.13 2.54
CA ALA A 18 -6.20 15.13 2.60
C ALA A 18 -6.77 13.96 1.78
N ALA A 19 -6.24 12.75 2.01
CA ALA A 19 -7.02 11.54 1.83
C ALA A 19 -7.45 11.10 3.24
N ALA A 20 -8.70 11.41 3.57
CA ALA A 20 -9.38 10.98 4.78
C ALA A 20 -9.15 9.47 5.03
N PRO A 21 -9.16 8.99 6.30
CA PRO A 21 -9.22 7.57 6.58
C PRO A 21 -10.59 7.07 6.12
N GLN A 22 -10.66 6.56 4.89
CA GLN A 22 -11.87 6.02 4.30
C GLN A 22 -12.16 4.69 4.97
N SER A 23 -12.79 4.79 6.13
CA SER A 23 -13.46 3.70 6.83
C SER A 23 -14.55 3.17 5.89
N GLY A 24 -14.31 2.07 5.17
CA GLY A 24 -15.32 1.56 4.25
C GLY A 24 -14.99 0.39 3.32
N VAL A 25 -13.76 -0.07 3.20
CA VAL A 25 -13.46 -1.30 2.43
C VAL A 25 -12.78 -2.29 3.36
N ASP A 26 -13.26 -3.53 3.34
CA ASP A 26 -12.94 -4.64 4.25
C ASP A 26 -11.61 -4.44 4.97
N ALA A 27 -11.66 -4.08 6.26
CA ALA A 27 -10.50 -3.80 7.10
C ALA A 27 -9.62 -5.05 7.15
N PHE A 28 -8.74 -5.16 6.16
CA PHE A 28 -7.86 -6.28 6.04
C PHE A 28 -6.77 -6.08 7.07
N VAL A 29 -6.82 -6.87 8.13
CA VAL A 29 -5.84 -6.84 9.20
C VAL A 29 -4.76 -7.85 8.87
N LEU A 30 -3.55 -7.34 8.65
CA LEU A 30 -2.33 -8.14 8.62
C LEU A 30 -2.10 -8.76 10.01
N SER A 31 -1.78 -10.05 10.02
CA SER A 31 -1.37 -10.78 11.23
C SER A 31 -0.11 -10.15 11.79
N ALA A 32 0.15 -10.34 13.09
CA ALA A 32 1.35 -9.79 13.73
C ALA A 32 2.64 -10.24 13.00
N GLU A 33 2.70 -11.49 12.56
CA GLU A 33 3.82 -12.04 11.79
C GLU A 33 3.97 -11.39 10.40
N GLU A 34 2.85 -11.13 9.70
CA GLU A 34 2.86 -10.44 8.42
C GLU A 34 3.37 -9.01 8.59
N ARG A 35 2.85 -8.29 9.58
CA ARG A 35 3.26 -6.91 9.89
C ARG A 35 4.73 -6.82 10.27
N ASP A 36 5.20 -7.68 11.17
CA ASP A 36 6.59 -7.71 11.62
C ASP A 36 7.55 -8.00 10.45
N ALA A 37 7.20 -8.97 9.59
CA ALA A 37 8.00 -9.27 8.40
C ALA A 37 8.04 -8.09 7.42
N ILE A 38 6.90 -7.42 7.17
CA ILE A 38 6.82 -6.24 6.29
C ILE A 38 7.64 -5.08 6.87
N GLU A 39 7.53 -4.84 8.17
CA GLU A 39 8.28 -3.78 8.86
C GLU A 39 9.78 -4.06 8.84
N HIS A 40 10.19 -5.31 9.01
CA HIS A 40 11.59 -5.72 8.89
C HIS A 40 12.12 -5.48 7.47
N GLU A 41 11.38 -5.87 6.44
CA GLU A 41 11.80 -5.68 5.04
C GLU A 41 11.81 -4.21 4.63
N LYS A 42 10.85 -3.41 5.11
CA LYS A 42 10.83 -1.96 4.90
C LYS A 42 12.15 -1.30 5.30
N HIS A 43 12.76 -1.73 6.40
CA HIS A 43 14.04 -1.20 6.85
C HIS A 43 15.24 -1.67 6.01
N HIS A 44 15.07 -2.74 5.24
CA HIS A 44 16.09 -3.28 4.35
C HIS A 44 16.16 -2.57 2.99
N TYR A 45 15.04 -1.96 2.57
CA TYR A 45 14.91 -1.32 1.26
C TYR A 45 14.70 0.19 1.38
N GLU A 46 15.58 0.97 0.76
CA GLU A 46 15.48 2.43 0.69
C GLU A 46 14.42 2.90 -0.34
N ASP A 47 14.15 2.08 -1.38
CA ASP A 47 13.12 2.39 -2.39
C ASP A 47 11.73 1.93 -1.88
N PRO A 48 10.76 2.85 -1.71
CA PRO A 48 9.42 2.52 -1.23
C PRO A 48 8.67 1.55 -2.14
N ARG A 49 8.99 1.51 -3.45
CA ARG A 49 8.44 0.53 -4.38
C ARG A 49 9.00 -0.85 -4.13
N ALA A 50 10.30 -0.97 -3.84
CA ALA A 50 10.91 -2.26 -3.50
C ALA A 50 10.32 -2.82 -2.19
N ALA A 51 10.18 -1.98 -1.17
CA ALA A 51 9.51 -2.35 0.07
C ALA A 51 8.05 -2.80 -0.16
N SER A 52 7.33 -2.12 -1.05
CA SER A 52 5.95 -2.50 -1.45
C SER A 52 5.89 -3.88 -2.12
N ILE A 53 6.82 -4.19 -3.02
CA ILE A 53 6.87 -5.49 -3.71
C ILE A 53 7.06 -6.62 -2.70
N GLU A 54 8.03 -6.50 -1.79
CA GLU A 54 8.28 -7.53 -0.78
C GLU A 54 7.10 -7.66 0.19
N ALA A 55 6.49 -6.54 0.59
CA ALA A 55 5.31 -6.57 1.44
C ALA A 55 4.13 -7.32 0.80
N LEU A 56 3.87 -7.07 -0.48
CA LEU A 56 2.83 -7.77 -1.24
C LEU A 56 3.14 -9.26 -1.37
N LYS A 57 4.41 -9.62 -1.61
CA LYS A 57 4.86 -11.03 -1.68
C LYS A 57 4.68 -11.77 -0.35
N ILE A 58 4.89 -11.11 0.79
CA ILE A 58 4.68 -11.69 2.13
C ILE A 58 3.20 -12.07 2.31
N VAL A 59 2.28 -11.14 2.04
CA VAL A 59 0.83 -11.38 2.14
C VAL A 59 0.38 -12.49 1.19
N GLN A 60 0.86 -12.43 -0.05
CA GLN A 60 0.56 -13.43 -1.07
C GLN A 60 1.08 -14.81 -0.69
N LYS A 61 2.26 -14.92 -0.05
CA LYS A 61 2.83 -16.19 0.40
C LYS A 61 2.03 -16.79 1.55
N GLN A 62 1.52 -15.97 2.45
CA GLN A 62 0.71 -16.42 3.59
C GLN A 62 -0.71 -16.83 3.20
N ARG A 63 -1.34 -16.12 2.26
CA ARG A 63 -2.76 -16.32 1.89
C ARG A 63 -2.99 -16.95 0.52
N GLY A 64 -1.97 -16.96 -0.34
CA GLY A 64 -2.04 -17.37 -1.75
C GLY A 64 -2.38 -16.23 -2.72
N TRP A 65 -3.04 -15.16 -2.26
CA TRP A 65 -3.39 -13.98 -3.06
C TRP A 65 -3.37 -12.71 -2.19
N VAL A 66 -3.32 -11.55 -2.85
CA VAL A 66 -3.34 -10.24 -2.20
C VAL A 66 -4.72 -9.61 -2.34
N PRO A 67 -5.53 -9.53 -1.27
CA PRO A 67 -6.79 -8.79 -1.33
C PRO A 67 -6.53 -7.28 -1.41
N ASP A 68 -7.45 -6.52 -2.00
CA ASP A 68 -7.29 -5.06 -2.12
C ASP A 68 -7.15 -4.36 -0.77
N GLY A 69 -7.75 -4.90 0.30
CA GLY A 69 -7.54 -4.40 1.66
C GLY A 69 -6.09 -4.49 2.14
N ALA A 70 -5.29 -5.44 1.62
CA ALA A 70 -3.88 -5.56 1.96
C ALA A 70 -3.05 -4.38 1.45
N ILE A 71 -3.47 -3.75 0.35
CA ILE A 71 -2.82 -2.54 -0.20
C ILE A 71 -2.80 -1.46 0.88
N TYR A 72 -3.95 -1.20 1.52
CA TYR A 72 -4.08 -0.19 2.56
C TYR A 72 -3.27 -0.55 3.81
N ALA A 73 -3.36 -1.81 4.26
CA ALA A 73 -2.61 -2.26 5.44
C ALA A 73 -1.08 -2.16 5.24
N ILE A 74 -0.59 -2.55 4.06
CA ILE A 74 0.81 -2.40 3.68
C ILE A 74 1.20 -0.91 3.61
N ALA A 75 0.36 -0.07 2.99
CA ALA A 75 0.59 1.35 2.87
C ALA A 75 0.75 2.03 4.25
N GLU A 76 -0.08 1.65 5.23
CA GLU A 76 0.05 2.14 6.60
C GLU A 76 1.35 1.70 7.28
N VAL A 77 1.79 0.44 7.11
CA VAL A 77 3.07 -0.03 7.69
C VAL A 77 4.26 0.67 7.02
N LEU A 78 4.23 0.80 5.70
CA LEU A 78 5.28 1.45 4.92
C LEU A 78 5.30 2.97 5.10
N GLY A 79 4.17 3.58 5.46
CA GLY A 79 4.04 5.05 5.58
C GLY A 79 4.06 5.75 4.23
N ILE A 80 3.59 5.08 3.18
CA ILE A 80 3.49 5.59 1.81
C ILE A 80 2.02 5.58 1.37
N PRO A 81 1.62 6.37 0.36
CA PRO A 81 0.22 6.38 -0.08
C PRO A 81 -0.18 5.02 -0.67
N ALA A 82 -1.43 4.61 -0.43
CA ALA A 82 -1.99 3.37 -0.98
C ALA A 82 -1.91 3.33 -2.52
N SER A 83 -1.95 4.48 -3.19
CA SER A 83 -1.79 4.59 -4.64
C SER A 83 -0.42 4.12 -5.15
N ASP A 84 0.66 4.31 -4.37
CA ASP A 84 1.99 3.78 -4.73
C ASP A 84 1.99 2.26 -4.65
N VAL A 85 1.44 1.69 -3.56
CA VAL A 85 1.32 0.24 -3.37
C VAL A 85 0.40 -0.38 -4.42
N GLU A 86 -0.73 0.27 -4.73
CA GLU A 86 -1.67 -0.15 -5.77
C GLU A 86 -1.04 -0.11 -7.16
N GLY A 87 -0.27 0.93 -7.46
CA GLY A 87 0.49 1.06 -8.70
C GLY A 87 1.46 -0.11 -8.87
N VAL A 88 2.20 -0.45 -7.81
CA VAL A 88 3.09 -1.62 -7.79
C VAL A 88 2.31 -2.92 -7.97
N ALA A 89 1.22 -3.13 -7.23
CA ALA A 89 0.40 -4.33 -7.33
C ALA A 89 -0.27 -4.51 -8.70
N THR A 90 -0.52 -3.41 -9.40
CA THR A 90 -1.09 -3.42 -10.76
C THR A 90 -0.02 -3.60 -11.82
N PHE A 91 1.17 -3.02 -11.62
CA PHE A 91 2.27 -3.08 -12.58
C PHE A 91 3.03 -4.41 -12.50
N TYR A 92 3.17 -5.00 -11.30
CA TYR A 92 3.76 -6.31 -11.12
C TYR A 92 2.75 -7.41 -11.42
N SER A 93 2.91 -8.04 -12.58
CA SER A 93 2.13 -9.22 -13.00
C SER A 93 2.27 -10.43 -12.06
N GLN A 94 3.29 -10.44 -11.20
CA GLN A 94 3.54 -11.49 -10.21
C GLN A 94 2.61 -11.39 -8.98
N ILE A 95 1.92 -10.26 -8.79
CA ILE A 95 0.99 -10.07 -7.68
C ILE A 95 -0.42 -10.51 -8.08
N PHE A 96 -0.85 -11.66 -7.57
CA PHE A 96 -2.18 -12.21 -7.84
C PHE A 96 -3.21 -11.58 -6.88
N ARG A 97 -4.08 -10.71 -7.41
CA ARG A 97 -5.18 -10.09 -6.66
C ARG A 97 -6.48 -10.90 -6.60
N GLN A 98 -6.51 -12.02 -7.31
CA GLN A 98 -7.64 -12.94 -7.31
C GLN A 98 -7.14 -14.34 -6.98
N PRO A 99 -7.94 -15.17 -6.26
CA PRO A 99 -7.65 -16.58 -6.14
C PRO A 99 -7.56 -17.18 -7.54
N SER A 100 -6.36 -17.56 -7.97
CA SER A 100 -6.20 -18.34 -9.20
C SER A 100 -6.93 -19.66 -8.96
N ARG A 101 -8.10 -19.80 -9.57
CA ARG A 101 -8.99 -20.96 -9.41
C ARG A 101 -8.28 -22.22 -9.92
N THR A 102 -7.47 -22.85 -9.08
CA THR A 102 -6.85 -24.15 -9.34
C THR A 102 -7.63 -25.22 -8.59
N SER A 103 -8.32 -26.01 -9.40
CA SER A 103 -8.78 -27.38 -9.19
C SER A 103 -9.14 -27.81 -7.76
N ARG A 104 -10.44 -27.78 -7.48
CA ARG A 104 -11.04 -28.78 -6.59
C ARG A 104 -11.87 -29.71 -7.47
N ASP A 105 -11.20 -30.56 -8.23
CA ASP A 105 -11.74 -31.87 -8.59
C ASP A 105 -11.47 -32.82 -7.41
N PRO A 106 -12.51 -33.25 -6.70
CA PRO A 106 -12.57 -34.60 -6.20
C PRO A 106 -13.66 -35.34 -6.97
N LEU A 107 -13.23 -36.36 -7.71
CA LEU A 107 -14.09 -37.46 -8.15
C LEU A 107 -15.12 -37.82 -7.07
N LEU A 108 -16.41 -37.66 -7.36
CA LEU A 108 -17.50 -38.46 -6.79
C LEU A 108 -18.76 -38.38 -7.65
#